data_AF-A0A954IAF4-F1
#
_entry.id   AF-A0A954IAF4-F1
#
_cell.length_a   1.000
_cell.length_b   1.000
_cell.length_c   1.000
_cell.angle_alpha   90.00
_cell.angle_beta   90.00
_cell.angle_gamma   90.00
#
_symmetry.space_group_name_H-M   'P 1'
#
loop_
_entity.id
_entity.type
_entity.pdbx_description
1 polymer ?
#
loop_
_entity_poly.entity_id
_entity_poly.type
_entity_poly.pdbx_seq_one_letter_code
_entity_poly.pdbx_strand_id
1 'polypeptide(L)' 'GGSQREERLDVLIQRLHECGLNPDDYSWYLDLRRFGSVPHSGFGLGLERAVLLITGMANIRDVIPFPRTPGHAEF' A
#
# COMPACT_ATOMS: atom_id res chain seq x y z
N GLY A 1 -3.30 7.90 1.51
CA GLY A 1 -4.48 7.30 0.84
C GLY A 1 -4.84 6.02 1.54
N GLY A 2 -6.12 5.63 1.53
CA GLY A 2 -6.59 4.43 2.23
C GLY A 2 -7.90 3.89 1.66
N SER A 3 -8.32 2.72 2.14
CA SER A 3 -9.58 2.10 1.77
C SER A 3 -10.06 1.14 2.86
N GLN A 4 -11.36 0.83 2.83
CA GLN A 4 -11.85 -0.43 3.38
C GLN A 4 -11.32 -1.59 2.54
N ARG A 5 -11.04 -2.72 3.18
CA ARG A 5 -10.58 -3.94 2.51
C ARG A 5 -11.75 -4.89 2.32
N GLU A 6 -11.75 -5.60 1.20
CA GLU A 6 -12.73 -6.65 0.94
C GLU A 6 -12.46 -7.83 1.88
N GLU A 7 -13.40 -8.04 2.79
CA GLU A 7 -13.34 -9.09 3.82
C GLU A 7 -14.02 -10.39 3.38
N ARG A 8 -14.85 -10.36 2.32
CA ARG A 8 -15.57 -11.53 1.78
C ARG A 8 -14.69 -12.29 0.79
N LEU A 9 -14.45 -13.56 1.10
CA LEU A 9 -13.46 -14.38 0.37
C LEU A 9 -13.82 -14.59 -1.11
N ASP A 10 -15.09 -14.88 -1.39
CA ASP A 10 -15.64 -15.09 -2.73
C ASP A 10 -15.49 -13.84 -3.61
N VAL A 11 -15.87 -12.68 -3.06
CA VAL A 11 -15.74 -11.39 -3.76
C VAL A 11 -14.27 -11.06 -4.00
N LEU A 12 -13.40 -11.29 -3.02
CA LEU A 12 -11.96 -11.05 -3.16
C LEU A 12 -11.33 -11.92 -4.25
N ILE A 13 -11.67 -13.21 -4.30
CA ILE A 13 -11.17 -14.14 -5.35
C ILE A 13 -11.67 -13.68 -6.73
N GLN A 14 -12.95 -13.31 -6.86
CA GLN A 14 -13.48 -12.78 -8.10
C GLN A 14 -12.70 -11.54 -8.57
N ARG A 15 -12.41 -10.60 -7.65
CA ARG A 15 -11.60 -9.40 -7.98
C ARG A 15 -10.18 -9.73 -8.41
N LEU A 16 -9.53 -10.72 -7.79
CA LEU A 16 -8.20 -11.16 -8.22
C LEU A 16 -8.23 -11.65 -9.68
N HIS A 17 -9.23 -12.46 -10.04
CA HIS A 17 -9.42 -12.91 -11.42
C HIS A 17 -9.70 -11.76 -12.39
N GLU A 18 -10.56 -10.81 -12.03
CA GLU A 18 -10.85 -9.61 -12.84
C GLU A 18 -9.59 -8.75 -13.08
N CYS A 19 -8.67 -8.71 -12.12
CA CYS A 19 -7.38 -8.03 -12.24
C CYS A 19 -6.29 -8.86 -12.94
N GLY A 20 -6.59 -10.10 -13.37
CA GLY A 20 -5.62 -10.98 -14.02
C GLY A 20 -4.55 -11.54 -13.07
N LEU A 21 -4.84 -11.62 -11.77
CA LEU A 21 -3.94 -12.14 -10.75
C LEU A 21 -4.24 -13.61 -10.45
N ASN A 22 -3.22 -14.40 -10.17
CA ASN A 22 -3.36 -15.80 -9.77
C ASN A 22 -3.66 -15.91 -8.27
N PRO A 23 -4.82 -16.44 -7.83
CA PRO A 23 -5.15 -16.54 -6.40
C PRO A 23 -4.16 -17.36 -5.56
N ASP A 24 -3.47 -18.33 -6.15
CA ASP A 24 -2.54 -19.20 -5.43
C ASP A 24 -1.34 -18.43 -4.85
N ASP A 25 -0.89 -17.39 -5.55
CA ASP A 25 0.19 -16.48 -5.10
C ASP A 25 -0.22 -15.68 -3.84
N TYR A 26 -1.54 -15.58 -3.59
CA TYR A 26 -2.14 -14.85 -2.47
C TYR A 26 -2.76 -15.78 -1.42
N SER A 27 -2.51 -17.09 -1.49
CA SER A 27 -3.09 -18.10 -0.58
C SER A 27 -3.05 -17.69 0.90
N TRP A 28 -1.90 -17.28 1.41
CA TRP A 28 -1.74 -16.80 2.79
C TRP A 28 -2.61 -15.56 3.12
N TYR A 29 -2.82 -14.67 2.15
CA TYR A 29 -3.60 -13.45 2.32
C TYR A 29 -5.11 -13.72 2.25
N LEU A 30 -5.50 -14.71 1.46
CA LEU A 30 -6.86 -15.23 1.39
C LEU A 30 -7.24 -15.95 2.69
N ASP A 31 -6.30 -16.64 3.34
CA ASP A 31 -6.54 -17.32 4.61
C ASP A 31 -6.94 -16.36 5.74
N LEU A 32 -6.52 -15.10 5.67
CA LEU A 32 -6.98 -14.04 6.58
C LEU A 32 -8.51 -13.84 6.53
N ARG A 33 -9.16 -14.27 5.44
CA ARG A 33 -10.63 -14.19 5.26
C ARG A 33 -11.34 -15.50 5.61
N ARG A 34 -10.62 -16.61 5.81
CA ARG A 34 -11.21 -17.93 6.08
C ARG A 34 -11.58 -18.16 7.55
N PHE A 35 -10.84 -17.56 8.48
CA PHE A 35 -10.93 -17.87 9.90
C PHE A 35 -11.34 -16.64 10.73
N GLY A 36 -12.62 -16.26 10.64
CA GLY A 36 -13.15 -15.13 11.42
C GLY A 36 -12.78 -13.76 10.83
N SER A 37 -12.98 -13.60 9.53
CA SER A 37 -12.83 -12.32 8.84
C SER A 37 -13.69 -11.23 9.47
N VAL A 38 -13.23 -9.98 9.43
CA VAL A 38 -13.95 -8.82 9.97
C VAL A 38 -13.92 -7.67 8.97
N PRO A 39 -14.94 -6.79 8.96
CA PRO A 39 -14.84 -5.52 8.24
C PRO A 39 -13.67 -4.70 8.79
N HIS A 40 -12.69 -4.38 7.93
CA HIS A 40 -11.48 -3.65 8.33
C HIS A 40 -11.06 -2.63 7.28
N SER A 41 -10.49 -1.53 7.77
CA SER A 41 -10.06 -0.39 6.96
C SER A 41 -8.70 0.11 7.42
N GLY A 42 -7.95 0.73 6.51
CA GLY A 42 -6.67 1.32 6.85
C GLY A 42 -6.21 2.33 5.80
N PHE A 43 -5.16 3.08 6.13
CA PHE A 43 -4.56 4.05 5.22
C PHE A 43 -3.04 4.08 5.37
N GLY A 44 -2.38 4.58 4.33
CA GLY A 44 -0.96 4.91 4.35
C GLY A 44 -0.74 6.41 4.23
N LEU A 45 0.30 6.89 4.91
CA LEU A 45 0.81 8.25 4.83
C LEU A 45 2.25 8.20 4.32
N GLY A 46 2.52 8.89 3.22
CA GLY A 46 3.90 9.07 2.75
C GLY A 46 4.59 10.10 3.62
N LEU A 47 5.53 9.68 4.45
CA LEU A 47 6.16 10.52 5.46
C LEU A 47 6.84 11.75 4.85
N GLU A 48 7.64 11.57 3.81
CA GLU A 48 8.35 12.65 3.12
C GLU A 48 7.36 13.64 2.49
N ARG A 49 6.23 13.16 1.96
CA ARG A 49 5.17 14.03 1.44
C ARG A 49 4.49 14.84 2.54
N ALA A 50 4.33 14.27 3.72
CA ALA A 50 3.81 14.98 4.89
C ALA A 50 4.79 16.05 5.36
N VAL A 51 6.09 15.73 5.44
CA VAL A 51 7.14 16.69 5.79
C VAL A 51 7.17 17.83 4.76
N LEU A 52 7.15 17.51 3.46
CA LEU A 52 7.12 18.49 2.37
C LEU A 52 5.96 19.47 2.51
N LEU A 53 4.77 18.97 2.81
CA LEU A 53 3.59 19.80 3.02
C LEU A 53 3.73 20.72 4.24
N ILE A 54 4.27 20.19 5.35
CA ILE A 54 4.43 20.94 6.62
C ILE A 54 5.52 22.00 6.50
N THR A 55 6.64 21.68 5.83
CA THR A 55 7.78 22.60 5.68
C THR A 55 7.61 23.60 4.54
N GLY A 56 6.64 23.38 3.63
CA GLY A 56 6.38 24.24 2.47
C GLY A 56 7.44 24.13 1.37
N MET A 57 8.30 23.12 1.42
CA MET A 57 9.32 22.92 0.41
C MET A 57 8.73 22.40 -0.91
N ALA A 58 9.46 22.64 -2.01
CA ALA A 58 9.00 22.27 -3.35
C ALA A 58 9.46 20.88 -3.81
N ASN A 59 10.59 20.36 -3.29
CA ASN A 59 11.20 19.12 -3.77
C ASN A 59 11.24 18.04 -2.67
N ILE A 60 10.82 16.82 -3.01
CA ILE A 60 10.81 15.68 -2.08
C ILE A 60 12.22 15.22 -1.66
N ARG A 61 13.25 15.64 -2.39
CA ARG A 61 14.64 15.27 -2.10
C ARG A 61 15.21 15.99 -0.89
N ASP A 62 14.75 17.19 -0.57
CA ASP A 62 15.34 17.98 0.51
C ASP A 62 14.62 17.72 1.88
N VAL A 63 13.58 16.88 1.88
CA VAL A 63 12.84 16.47 3.09
C VAL A 63 13.28 15.10 3.62
N ILE A 64 14.34 14.54 3.06
CA ILE A 64 14.99 13.31 3.52
C ILE A 64 16.51 13.54 3.49
N PRO A 65 17.28 13.07 4.50
CA PRO A 65 18.71 13.37 4.57
C PRO A 65 19.52 12.91 3.35
N PHE A 66 19.22 11.71 2.84
CA PHE A 66 19.96 11.07 1.76
C PHE A 66 18.98 10.53 0.71
N PRO A 67 18.49 11.37 -0.21
CA PRO A 67 17.49 10.98 -1.19
C PRO A 67 18.01 9.87 -2.11
N ARG A 68 17.11 9.00 -2.55
CA ARG A 68 17.40 7.94 -3.53
C ARG A 68 16.56 8.16 -4.78
N THR A 69 17.22 8.29 -5.92
CA THR A 69 16.57 8.46 -7.22
C THR A 69 17.27 7.63 -8.29
N PRO A 70 16.64 7.32 -9.44
CA PRO A 70 17.31 6.58 -10.52
C PRO A 70 18.65 7.21 -10.87
N GLY A 71 19.73 6.41 -10.82
CA GLY A 71 21.10 6.86 -11.08
C GLY A 71 21.79 7.60 -9.92
N HIS A 72 21.18 7.72 -8.73
CA HIS A 72 21.77 8.43 -7.59
C HIS A 72 21.53 7.71 -6.26
N ALA A 73 22.61 7.25 -5.63
CA ALA A 73 22.58 6.49 -4.37
C ALA A 73 23.75 6.82 -3.41
N GLU A 74 24.37 8.00 -3.57
CA GLU A 74 25.42 8.50 -2.69
C GLU A 74 24.83 9.11 -1.40
N PHE A 75 25.67 9.53 -0.45
CA PHE A 75 25.22 10.24 0.75
C PHE A 75 25.13 11.73 0.44
#